data_AF-A0A522LHN1-F1
#
_entry.id   AF-A0A522LHN1-F1
#
_cell.length_a   1.000
_cell.length_b   1.000
_cell.length_c   1.000
_cell.angle_alpha   90.00
_cell.angle_beta   90.00
_cell.angle_gamma   90.00
#
_symmetry.space_group_name_H-M   'P 1'
#
loop_
_entity.id
_entity.type
_entity.pdbx_description
1 polymer ?
#
loop_
_entity_poly.entity_id
_entity_poly.type
_entity_poly.pdbx_seq_one_letter_code
_entity_poly.pdbx_strand_id
1 'polypeptide(L)'
;MRIISIANQKGGCGKTTTSINLAAALAVNGRRVLLIDLDPQAHASSGLNIKADTSIYNVLSKMAHKKCRLEEIIQNLGENLDIAPSSIVLSTLEQELSGEIGRESRLWDTLKEFKGNYDYILIDCPPNLGILTINALRAASEIIIPVEASRFSLEGLSQLTSIIKLVKERLNHDVDFRVLVSNFDSRLQHSFKMLEKIKTDYKEKMFSNIIHVNVKLKEAQNAGLHILTYDKYCRGAKDYFSLSREIITQEPSPGPVILPEKTMEKRMKEILKETLPKLNTITLTVKAPGAKEVYLAGEFNNWKLDENSRMEQTNGCWTKHLKLDKGSYRYRFVIDGNWIEDPVNPLNRLNPYGSKDSLLEVSK
;
A
#
# COMPACT_ATOMS: atom_id res chain seq x y z
N MET A 1 8.09 9.38 -3.88
CA MET A 1 7.05 10.31 -3.39
C MET A 1 6.04 10.53 -4.51
N ARG A 2 4.80 10.05 -4.33
CA ARG A 2 3.66 10.31 -5.24
C ARG A 2 2.81 11.43 -4.65
N ILE A 3 2.46 12.43 -5.45
CA ILE A 3 1.64 13.57 -4.98
C ILE A 3 0.27 13.45 -5.65
N ILE A 4 -0.78 13.30 -4.84
CA ILE A 4 -2.13 13.02 -5.31
C ILE A 4 -3.08 14.11 -4.80
N SER A 5 -3.72 14.83 -5.71
CA SER A 5 -4.73 15.82 -5.36
C SER A 5 -6.13 15.21 -5.38
N ILE A 6 -6.92 15.47 -4.34
CA ILE A 6 -8.32 15.05 -4.27
C ILE A 6 -9.19 16.26 -4.62
N ALA A 7 -9.65 16.32 -5.87
CA ALA A 7 -10.27 17.52 -6.43
C ALA A 7 -11.62 17.23 -7.08
N ASN A 8 -12.57 18.14 -6.86
CA ASN A 8 -13.88 18.21 -7.52
C ASN A 8 -14.54 19.56 -7.17
N GLN A 9 -15.12 20.22 -8.18
CA GLN A 9 -15.82 21.50 -8.03
C GLN A 9 -17.07 21.40 -7.15
N LYS A 10 -17.74 20.25 -7.07
CA LYS A 10 -18.96 20.12 -6.27
C LYS A 10 -18.65 20.00 -4.77
N GLY A 11 -19.32 20.79 -3.93
CA GLY A 11 -19.35 20.56 -2.48
C GLY A 11 -20.03 19.22 -2.15
N GLY A 12 -19.60 18.55 -1.08
CA GLY A 12 -20.26 17.35 -0.57
C GLY A 12 -19.99 16.03 -1.32
N CYS A 13 -19.21 16.03 -2.40
CA CYS A 13 -18.82 14.81 -3.14
C CYS A 13 -17.82 13.90 -2.41
N GLY A 14 -17.52 14.14 -1.14
CA GLY A 14 -16.62 13.29 -0.36
C GLY A 14 -15.12 13.54 -0.55
N LYS A 15 -14.69 14.73 -0.99
CA LYS A 15 -13.26 15.12 -1.07
C LYS A 15 -12.54 14.93 0.27
N THR A 16 -12.85 15.75 1.26
CA THR A 16 -12.23 15.71 2.59
C THR A 16 -12.37 14.34 3.25
N THR A 17 -13.55 13.72 3.14
CA THR A 17 -13.77 12.36 3.66
C THR A 17 -12.81 11.36 3.00
N THR A 18 -12.59 11.48 1.69
CA THR A 18 -11.63 10.65 0.96
C THR A 18 -10.20 11.00 1.35
N SER A 19 -9.83 12.26 1.41
CA SER A 19 -8.49 12.73 1.78
C SER A 19 -8.05 12.18 3.14
N ILE A 20 -8.90 12.33 4.17
CA ILE A 20 -8.63 11.83 5.53
C ILE A 20 -8.49 10.31 5.53
N ASN A 21 -9.51 9.60 5.03
CA ASN A 21 -9.61 8.16 5.24
C ASN A 21 -8.70 7.37 4.29
N LEU A 22 -8.42 7.88 3.10
CA LEU A 22 -7.41 7.33 2.21
C LEU A 22 -6.01 7.53 2.79
N ALA A 23 -5.70 8.70 3.36
CA ALA A 23 -4.42 8.94 4.01
C ALA A 23 -4.16 7.92 5.13
N ALA A 24 -5.16 7.75 6.01
CA ALA A 24 -5.11 6.75 7.06
C ALA A 24 -4.99 5.32 6.53
N ALA A 25 -5.72 4.98 5.46
CA ALA A 25 -5.65 3.64 4.86
C ALA A 25 -4.29 3.34 4.22
N LEU A 26 -3.67 4.31 3.56
CA LEU A 26 -2.29 4.19 3.06
C LEU A 26 -1.30 4.03 4.21
N ALA A 27 -1.46 4.80 5.30
CA ALA A 27 -0.61 4.71 6.49
C ALA A 27 -0.68 3.33 7.17
N VAL A 28 -1.88 2.80 7.35
CA VAL A 28 -2.10 1.44 7.88
C VAL A 28 -1.54 0.35 6.95
N ASN A 29 -1.42 0.62 5.64
CA ASN A 29 -0.72 -0.26 4.69
C ASN A 29 0.81 -0.03 4.65
N GLY A 30 1.38 0.65 5.67
CA GLY A 30 2.83 0.81 5.84
C GLY A 30 3.46 1.88 4.95
N ARG A 31 2.67 2.81 4.41
CA ARG A 31 3.17 3.95 3.63
C ARG A 31 3.26 5.19 4.50
N ARG A 32 4.32 5.98 4.35
CA ARG A 32 4.44 7.28 5.02
C ARG A 32 3.66 8.32 4.24
N VAL A 33 2.66 8.92 4.87
CA VAL A 33 1.68 9.79 4.22
C VAL A 33 1.67 11.16 4.90
N LEU A 34 1.77 12.21 4.08
CA LEU A 34 1.46 13.58 4.47
C LEU A 34 0.13 13.99 3.84
N LEU A 35 -0.85 14.36 4.66
CA LEU A 35 -2.07 15.01 4.20
C LEU A 35 -1.88 16.54 4.26
N ILE A 36 -2.06 17.24 3.15
CA ILE A 36 -2.08 18.70 3.10
C ILE A 36 -3.53 19.15 2.98
N ASP A 37 -4.03 19.85 3.99
CA ASP A 37 -5.31 20.53 3.91
C ASP A 37 -5.10 21.86 3.17
N LEU A 38 -5.69 22.00 1.98
CA LEU A 38 -5.61 23.21 1.17
C LEU A 38 -6.98 23.91 1.04
N ASP A 39 -7.98 23.47 1.81
CA ASP A 39 -9.28 24.13 1.86
C ASP A 39 -9.27 25.20 2.97
N PRO A 40 -9.58 26.48 2.69
CA PRO A 40 -9.73 27.49 3.73
C PRO A 40 -10.76 27.11 4.81
N GLN A 41 -11.75 26.27 4.52
CA GLN A 41 -12.68 25.77 5.55
C GLN A 41 -12.03 24.81 6.54
N ALA A 42 -10.83 24.32 6.26
CA ALA A 42 -10.02 23.48 7.12
C ALA A 42 -10.78 22.23 7.62
N HIS A 43 -11.62 21.64 6.77
CA HIS A 43 -12.46 20.50 7.14
C HIS A 43 -11.64 19.24 7.40
N ALA A 44 -10.48 19.07 6.74
CA ALA A 44 -9.60 17.95 7.04
C ALA A 44 -8.94 18.13 8.41
N SER A 45 -8.43 19.33 8.68
CA SER A 45 -7.78 19.69 9.94
C SER A 45 -8.75 19.58 11.12
N SER A 46 -9.91 20.24 11.04
CA SER A 46 -10.93 20.21 12.09
C SER A 46 -11.58 18.82 12.26
N GLY A 47 -11.79 18.10 11.16
CA GLY A 47 -12.30 16.72 11.18
C GLY A 47 -11.36 15.70 11.82
N LEU A 48 -10.10 16.06 12.06
CA LEU A 48 -9.09 15.29 12.78
C LEU A 48 -8.73 15.92 14.14
N ASN A 49 -9.55 16.88 14.61
CA ASN A 49 -9.34 17.63 15.85
C ASN A 49 -7.96 18.31 15.96
N ILE A 50 -7.41 18.74 14.82
CA ILE A 50 -6.14 19.46 14.77
C ILE A 50 -6.36 20.93 15.08
N LYS A 51 -5.60 21.42 16.06
CA LYS A 51 -5.48 22.84 16.39
C LYS A 51 -4.06 23.28 16.11
N ALA A 52 -3.91 24.30 15.27
CA ALA A 52 -2.61 24.77 14.84
C ALA A 52 -2.58 26.30 14.82
N ASP A 53 -1.57 26.89 15.45
CA ASP A 53 -1.32 28.33 15.37
C ASP A 53 -0.72 28.73 14.02
N THR A 54 -0.08 27.78 13.35
CA THR A 54 0.50 27.93 12.00
C THR A 54 -0.15 26.94 11.05
N SER A 55 -0.42 27.37 9.83
CA SER A 55 -1.07 26.57 8.79
C SER A 55 -0.37 26.71 7.44
N ILE A 56 -0.87 26.02 6.43
CA ILE A 56 -0.36 26.10 5.05
C ILE A 56 -0.33 27.54 4.52
N TYR A 57 -1.18 28.44 5.04
CA TYR A 57 -1.11 29.87 4.76
C TYR A 57 0.25 30.47 5.12
N ASN A 58 0.82 30.15 6.28
CA ASN A 58 2.14 30.64 6.74
C ASN A 58 3.29 30.18 5.83
N VAL A 59 3.08 29.10 5.08
CA VAL A 59 4.04 28.54 4.15
C VAL A 59 3.88 29.17 2.76
N LEU A 60 2.66 29.34 2.27
CA LEU A 60 2.41 29.81 0.91
C LEU A 60 2.37 31.35 0.79
N SER A 61 1.89 32.05 1.80
CA SER A 61 1.78 33.51 1.79
C SER A 61 3.14 34.19 1.97
N LYS A 62 3.36 35.28 1.25
CA LYS A 62 4.50 36.20 1.49
C LYS A 62 4.17 37.25 2.56
N MET A 63 2.90 37.49 2.82
CA MET A 63 2.39 38.52 3.74
C MET A 63 2.11 37.97 5.13
N ALA A 64 2.20 36.65 5.33
CA ALA A 64 2.05 36.02 6.64
C ALA A 64 3.00 36.65 7.67
N HIS A 65 2.44 37.07 8.80
CA HIS A 65 3.20 37.65 9.93
C HIS A 65 4.35 36.75 10.40
N LYS A 66 4.13 35.43 10.34
CA LYS A 66 5.14 34.41 10.61
C LYS A 66 5.30 33.53 9.38
N LYS A 67 6.41 33.70 8.66
CA LYS A 67 6.79 32.82 7.54
C LYS A 67 7.31 31.49 8.11
N CYS A 68 6.76 30.39 7.63
CA CYS A 68 7.16 29.04 8.04
C CYS A 68 7.62 28.23 6.82
N ARG A 69 8.49 27.25 7.08
CA ARG A 69 8.73 26.14 6.15
C ARG A 69 7.63 25.10 6.29
N LEU A 70 7.45 24.24 5.28
CA LEU A 70 6.42 23.20 5.33
C LEU A 70 6.64 22.25 6.51
N GLU A 71 7.89 21.87 6.79
CA GLU A 71 8.26 21.00 7.91
C GLU A 71 7.83 21.54 9.29
N GLU A 72 7.72 22.87 9.43
CA GLU A 72 7.45 23.53 10.71
C GLU A 72 5.97 23.55 11.07
N ILE A 73 5.09 23.30 10.10
CA ILE A 73 3.64 23.27 10.33
C ILE A 73 3.07 21.85 10.40
N ILE A 74 3.87 20.84 10.08
CA ILE A 74 3.43 19.44 10.05
C ILE A 74 3.15 18.96 11.48
N GLN A 75 2.00 18.31 11.65
CA GLN A 75 1.59 17.66 12.89
C GLN A 75 1.45 16.16 12.69
N ASN A 76 1.87 15.39 13.70
CA ASN A 76 1.74 13.93 13.68
C ASN A 76 0.35 13.49 14.12
N LEU A 77 -0.25 12.57 13.35
CA LEU A 77 -1.57 11.99 13.61
C LEU A 77 -1.50 10.50 14.01
N GLY A 78 -0.29 9.93 14.03
CA GLY A 78 -0.05 8.54 14.34
C GLY A 78 1.10 7.95 13.53
N GLU A 79 1.20 6.62 13.55
CA GLU A 79 2.23 5.91 12.82
C GLU A 79 2.07 6.13 11.30
N ASN A 80 3.12 6.63 10.66
CA ASN A 80 3.19 6.88 9.22
C ASN A 80 2.15 7.88 8.66
N LEU A 81 1.46 8.64 9.51
CA LEU A 81 0.47 9.64 9.08
C LEU A 81 0.73 10.99 9.74
N ASP A 82 0.93 12.00 8.89
CA ASP A 82 1.12 13.39 9.28
C ASP A 82 0.15 14.31 8.51
N ILE A 83 -0.07 15.51 9.02
CA ILE A 83 -0.92 16.53 8.38
C ILE A 83 -0.25 17.91 8.39
N ALA A 84 -0.32 18.62 7.26
CA ALA A 84 -0.10 20.05 7.18
C ALA A 84 -1.48 20.75 7.21
N PRO A 85 -1.82 21.43 8.32
CA PRO A 85 -3.17 21.93 8.54
C PRO A 85 -3.48 23.20 7.74
N SER A 86 -4.77 23.48 7.57
CA SER A 86 -5.29 24.70 6.97
C SER A 86 -5.95 25.61 8.01
N SER A 87 -6.31 26.82 7.60
CA SER A 87 -7.12 27.75 8.39
C SER A 87 -7.94 28.67 7.48
N ILE A 88 -8.96 29.32 8.04
CA ILE A 88 -9.81 30.27 7.32
C ILE A 88 -9.03 31.42 6.68
N VAL A 89 -7.88 31.78 7.27
CA VAL A 89 -6.98 32.82 6.75
C VAL A 89 -6.45 32.48 5.36
N LEU A 90 -6.37 31.19 4.99
CA LEU A 90 -5.96 30.76 3.66
C LEU A 90 -6.83 31.36 2.54
N SER A 91 -8.08 31.73 2.82
CA SER A 91 -8.95 32.43 1.85
C SER A 91 -8.36 33.77 1.37
N THR A 92 -7.55 34.43 2.19
CA THR A 92 -6.88 35.69 1.83
C THR A 92 -5.77 35.48 0.80
N LEU A 93 -5.19 34.28 0.75
CA LEU A 93 -4.12 33.95 -0.20
C LEU A 93 -4.55 34.14 -1.65
N GLU A 94 -5.82 33.89 -1.97
CA GLU A 94 -6.31 34.11 -3.34
C GLU A 94 -6.23 35.57 -3.77
N GLN A 95 -6.49 36.50 -2.84
CA GLN A 95 -6.36 37.94 -3.07
C GLN A 95 -4.89 38.36 -3.13
N GLU A 96 -4.06 37.84 -2.24
CA GLU A 96 -2.61 38.12 -2.22
C GLU A 96 -1.91 37.70 -3.50
N LEU A 97 -2.31 36.55 -4.05
CA LEU A 97 -1.77 36.01 -5.29
C LEU A 97 -2.32 36.72 -6.53
N SER A 98 -3.26 37.66 -6.40
CA SER A 98 -3.82 38.40 -7.53
C SER A 98 -2.75 39.27 -8.20
N GLY A 99 -2.54 39.07 -9.51
CA GLY A 99 -1.54 39.82 -10.29
C GLY A 99 -0.09 39.36 -10.09
N GLU A 100 0.19 38.39 -9.21
CA GLU A 100 1.53 37.84 -9.07
C GLU A 100 1.89 36.91 -10.24
N ILE A 101 3.11 37.06 -10.76
CA ILE A 101 3.68 36.14 -11.74
C ILE A 101 3.97 34.78 -11.06
N GLY A 102 3.56 33.69 -11.71
CA GLY A 102 3.79 32.32 -11.24
C GLY A 102 2.94 31.91 -10.03
N ARG A 103 1.87 32.65 -9.72
CA ARG A 103 0.95 32.36 -8.62
C ARG A 103 0.35 30.96 -8.63
N GLU A 104 0.27 30.34 -9.80
CA GLU A 104 -0.25 28.99 -10.02
C GLU A 104 0.71 27.89 -9.53
N SER A 105 1.97 28.23 -9.22
CA SER A 105 3.04 27.26 -8.87
C SER A 105 3.52 27.36 -7.42
N ARG A 106 2.89 28.19 -6.55
CA ARG A 106 3.32 28.41 -5.16
C ARG A 106 3.47 27.11 -4.36
N LEU A 107 2.47 26.24 -4.42
CA LEU A 107 2.53 24.95 -3.73
C LEU A 107 3.54 23.99 -4.37
N TRP A 108 3.64 24.00 -5.70
CA TRP A 108 4.63 23.19 -6.44
C TRP A 108 6.06 23.57 -6.07
N ASP A 109 6.39 24.87 -6.03
CA ASP A 109 7.72 25.35 -5.65
C ASP A 109 8.06 24.96 -4.22
N THR A 110 7.09 25.09 -3.30
CA THR A 110 7.22 24.66 -1.90
C THR A 110 7.52 23.16 -1.80
N LEU A 111 6.76 22.32 -2.53
CA LEU A 111 6.93 20.86 -2.50
C LEU A 111 8.19 20.38 -3.21
N LYS A 112 8.72 21.15 -4.16
CA LYS A 112 9.98 20.86 -4.84
C LYS A 112 11.19 21.02 -3.90
N GLU A 113 11.11 21.97 -2.97
CA GLU A 113 12.14 22.21 -1.95
C GLU A 113 11.99 21.35 -0.70
N PHE A 114 10.80 20.77 -0.52
CA PHE A 114 10.46 19.95 0.65
C PHE A 114 11.30 18.66 0.71
N LYS A 115 11.97 18.44 1.83
CA LYS A 115 12.86 17.27 2.04
C LYS A 115 12.23 16.16 2.88
N GLY A 116 10.91 16.21 3.08
CA GLY A 116 10.18 15.20 3.85
C GLY A 116 10.28 13.80 3.24
N ASN A 117 10.36 12.78 4.10
CA ASN A 117 10.51 11.40 3.67
C ASN A 117 9.15 10.69 3.61
N TYR A 118 8.32 11.09 2.64
CA TYR A 118 6.98 10.55 2.44
C TYR A 118 6.89 9.73 1.15
N ASP A 119 6.16 8.62 1.24
CA ASP A 119 5.83 7.81 0.08
C ASP A 119 4.69 8.48 -0.70
N TYR A 120 3.72 9.07 0.02
CA TYR A 120 2.56 9.78 -0.52
C TYR A 120 2.37 11.16 0.11
N ILE A 121 2.03 12.14 -0.72
CA ILE A 121 1.44 13.41 -0.29
C ILE A 121 0.03 13.48 -0.88
N LEU A 122 -0.99 13.56 -0.01
CA LEU A 122 -2.37 13.77 -0.42
C LEU A 122 -2.73 15.25 -0.22
N ILE A 123 -3.39 15.88 -1.19
CA ILE A 123 -3.82 17.28 -1.09
C ILE A 123 -5.35 17.33 -1.11
N ASP A 124 -5.95 17.82 -0.01
CA ASP A 124 -7.39 18.06 0.07
C ASP A 124 -7.73 19.43 -0.55
N CYS A 125 -8.41 19.43 -1.70
CA CYS A 125 -8.70 20.66 -2.44
C CYS A 125 -10.03 21.30 -2.02
N PRO A 126 -10.14 22.64 -2.09
CA PRO A 126 -11.40 23.33 -1.84
C PRO A 126 -12.47 23.00 -2.89
N PRO A 127 -13.77 23.25 -2.58
CA PRO A 127 -14.90 22.97 -3.48
C PRO A 127 -15.09 24.05 -4.55
N ASN A 128 -14.00 24.53 -5.15
CA ASN A 128 -14.03 25.51 -6.23
C ASN A 128 -12.86 25.25 -7.19
N LEU A 129 -12.87 25.91 -8.35
CA LEU A 129 -11.80 25.83 -9.36
C LEU A 129 -10.93 27.10 -9.33
N GLY A 130 -10.69 27.64 -8.13
CA GLY A 130 -9.88 28.82 -7.90
C GLY A 130 -8.36 28.54 -7.94
N ILE A 131 -7.58 29.55 -7.52
CA ILE A 131 -6.12 29.50 -7.59
C ILE A 131 -5.51 28.44 -6.66
N LEU A 132 -6.17 28.14 -5.53
CA LEU A 132 -5.74 27.07 -4.63
C LEU A 132 -5.85 25.69 -5.30
N THR A 133 -6.98 25.42 -5.96
CA THR A 133 -7.15 24.18 -6.74
C THR A 133 -6.12 24.10 -7.86
N ILE A 134 -5.86 25.18 -8.60
CA ILE A 134 -4.83 25.19 -9.65
C ILE A 134 -3.45 24.87 -9.05
N ASN A 135 -3.11 25.43 -7.89
CA ASN A 135 -1.87 25.11 -7.18
C ASN A 135 -1.77 23.62 -6.81
N ALA A 136 -2.86 23.02 -6.33
CA ALA A 136 -2.90 21.59 -6.04
C ALA A 136 -2.75 20.72 -7.30
N LEU A 137 -3.39 21.10 -8.41
CA LEU A 137 -3.27 20.39 -9.68
C LEU A 137 -1.85 20.50 -10.25
N ARG A 138 -1.25 21.69 -10.18
CA ARG A 138 0.15 21.91 -10.58
C ARG A 138 1.12 21.16 -9.67
N ALA A 139 0.83 21.05 -8.37
CA ALA A 139 1.63 20.31 -7.40
C ALA A 139 1.63 18.79 -7.63
N ALA A 140 0.51 18.24 -8.13
CA ALA A 140 0.27 16.80 -8.15
C ALA A 140 0.72 16.11 -9.43
N SER A 141 1.09 14.82 -9.30
CA SER A 141 1.30 13.92 -10.43
C SER A 141 0.02 13.19 -10.83
N GLU A 142 -0.90 13.01 -9.89
CA GLU A 142 -2.18 12.31 -10.10
C GLU A 142 -3.32 13.05 -9.39
N ILE A 143 -4.53 12.92 -9.92
CA ILE A 143 -5.74 13.49 -9.34
C ILE A 143 -6.75 12.36 -9.09
N ILE A 144 -7.29 12.30 -7.88
CA ILE A 144 -8.48 11.53 -7.58
C ILE A 144 -9.67 12.48 -7.65
N ILE A 145 -10.69 12.09 -8.42
CA ILE A 145 -11.94 12.85 -8.58
C ILE A 145 -13.07 12.06 -7.94
N PRO A 146 -13.41 12.34 -6.66
CA PRO A 146 -14.57 11.73 -6.01
C PRO A 146 -15.85 12.23 -6.67
N VAL A 147 -16.70 11.31 -7.15
CA VAL A 147 -17.98 11.63 -7.78
C VAL A 147 -19.10 10.83 -7.13
N GLU A 148 -20.25 11.45 -6.93
CA GLU A 148 -21.45 10.73 -6.50
C GLU A 148 -22.09 10.06 -7.72
N ALA A 149 -22.82 8.95 -7.55
CA ALA A 149 -23.59 8.34 -8.64
C ALA A 149 -24.89 9.13 -8.93
N SER A 150 -24.74 10.38 -9.38
CA SER A 150 -25.83 11.34 -9.61
C SER A 150 -25.64 12.08 -10.94
N ARG A 151 -26.73 12.60 -11.52
CA ARG A 151 -26.69 13.34 -12.81
C ARG A 151 -25.72 14.52 -12.80
N PHE A 152 -25.69 15.30 -11.71
CA PHE A 152 -24.85 16.49 -11.57
C PHE A 152 -23.35 16.18 -11.47
N SER A 153 -22.99 14.94 -11.14
CA SER A 153 -21.59 14.54 -11.00
C SER A 153 -20.84 14.49 -12.32
N LEU A 154 -21.53 14.19 -13.43
CA LEU A 154 -20.93 14.17 -14.76
C LEU A 154 -20.53 15.56 -15.25
N GLU A 155 -21.30 16.59 -14.89
CA GLU A 155 -21.01 17.97 -15.25
C GLU A 155 -19.75 18.49 -14.54
N GLY A 156 -19.66 18.29 -13.22
CA GLY A 156 -18.48 18.67 -12.44
C GLY A 156 -17.21 17.95 -12.89
N LEU A 157 -17.34 16.70 -13.33
CA LEU A 157 -16.23 15.93 -13.90
C LEU A 157 -15.76 16.49 -15.27
N SER A 158 -16.70 16.90 -16.13
CA SER A 158 -16.38 17.57 -17.41
C SER A 158 -15.67 18.92 -17.20
N GLN A 159 -16.11 19.69 -16.20
CA GLN A 159 -15.48 20.96 -15.85
C GLN A 159 -14.04 20.75 -15.33
N LEU A 160 -13.85 19.80 -14.40
CA LEU A 160 -12.51 19.51 -13.87
C LEU A 160 -11.55 18.98 -14.95
N THR A 161 -12.02 18.11 -15.84
CA THR A 161 -11.19 17.62 -16.97
C THR A 161 -10.80 18.75 -17.93
N SER A 162 -11.65 19.77 -18.10
CA SER A 162 -11.31 20.98 -18.85
C SER A 162 -10.22 21.81 -18.16
N ILE A 163 -10.25 21.92 -16.83
CA ILE A 163 -9.18 22.58 -16.06
C ILE A 163 -7.86 21.81 -16.15
N ILE A 164 -7.89 20.48 -16.07
CA ILE A 164 -6.67 19.65 -16.21
C ILE A 164 -6.02 19.91 -17.58
N LYS A 165 -6.82 20.03 -18.66
CA LYS A 165 -6.31 20.40 -19.99
C LYS A 165 -5.67 21.80 -19.98
N LEU A 166 -6.30 22.79 -19.35
CA LEU A 166 -5.74 24.14 -19.24
C LEU A 166 -4.42 24.17 -18.46
N VAL A 167 -4.33 23.40 -17.37
CA VAL A 167 -3.09 23.25 -16.59
C VAL A 167 -1.99 22.64 -17.46
N LYS A 168 -2.31 21.61 -18.26
CA LYS A 168 -1.38 21.02 -19.23
C LYS A 168 -0.91 22.03 -20.27
N GLU A 169 -1.84 22.71 -20.93
CA GLU A 169 -1.54 23.66 -22.02
C GLU A 169 -0.77 24.89 -21.55
N ARG A 170 -1.13 25.47 -20.39
CA ARG A 170 -0.57 26.74 -19.93
C ARG A 170 0.64 26.60 -19.01
N LEU A 171 0.71 25.53 -18.23
CA LEU A 171 1.77 25.32 -17.24
C LEU A 171 2.73 24.19 -17.64
N ASN A 172 2.52 23.58 -18.82
CA ASN A 172 3.26 22.43 -19.31
C ASN A 172 3.35 21.32 -18.25
N HIS A 173 2.20 20.99 -17.66
CA HIS A 173 2.08 20.03 -16.56
C HIS A 173 1.09 18.93 -16.91
N ASP A 174 1.60 17.73 -17.17
CA ASP A 174 0.72 16.58 -17.41
C ASP A 174 0.34 15.92 -16.10
N VAL A 175 -0.96 15.78 -15.85
CA VAL A 175 -1.49 15.18 -14.63
C VAL A 175 -2.47 14.10 -15.01
N ASP A 176 -2.21 12.89 -14.53
CA ASP A 176 -3.17 11.81 -14.71
C ASP A 176 -4.35 11.99 -13.75
N PHE A 177 -5.53 11.50 -14.11
CA PHE A 177 -6.68 11.54 -13.22
C PHE A 177 -7.42 10.21 -13.20
N ARG A 178 -8.01 9.91 -12.03
CA ARG A 178 -8.91 8.78 -11.87
C ARG A 178 -10.16 9.14 -11.09
N VAL A 179 -11.27 8.57 -11.52
CA VAL A 179 -12.61 8.81 -11.00
C VAL A 179 -12.91 7.78 -9.91
N LEU A 180 -13.21 8.28 -8.71
CA LEU A 180 -13.62 7.46 -7.58
C LEU A 180 -15.12 7.64 -7.36
N VAL A 181 -15.89 6.57 -7.45
CA VAL A 181 -17.31 6.64 -7.09
C VAL A 181 -17.42 6.64 -5.58
N SER A 182 -18.03 7.69 -5.06
CA SER A 182 -18.20 7.97 -3.63
C SER A 182 -19.69 8.05 -3.28
N ASN A 183 -19.99 7.91 -1.98
CA ASN A 183 -21.35 7.91 -1.45
C ASN A 183 -22.31 6.99 -2.23
N PHE A 184 -21.83 5.81 -2.64
CA PHE A 184 -22.64 4.89 -3.44
C PHE A 184 -23.71 4.20 -2.57
N ASP A 185 -24.98 4.41 -2.90
CA ASP A 185 -26.10 3.74 -2.26
C ASP A 185 -26.55 2.52 -3.08
N SER A 186 -26.16 1.32 -2.63
CA SER A 186 -26.49 0.07 -3.29
C SER A 186 -27.98 -0.31 -3.21
N ARG A 187 -28.81 0.47 -2.50
CA ARG A 187 -30.26 0.25 -2.42
C ARG A 187 -31.01 0.97 -3.55
N LEU A 188 -30.37 1.95 -4.20
CA LEU A 188 -31.02 2.79 -5.20
C LEU A 188 -30.71 2.30 -6.62
N GLN A 189 -31.75 1.91 -7.35
CA GLN A 189 -31.65 1.55 -8.78
C GLN A 189 -31.02 2.66 -9.64
N HIS A 190 -31.30 3.92 -9.30
CA HIS A 190 -30.70 5.06 -10.01
C HIS A 190 -29.17 5.10 -9.89
N SER A 191 -28.62 4.73 -8.73
CA SER A 191 -27.16 4.73 -8.52
C SER A 191 -26.46 3.73 -9.44
N PHE A 192 -27.05 2.55 -9.69
CA PHE A 192 -26.52 1.59 -10.65
C PHE A 192 -26.56 2.12 -12.09
N LYS A 193 -27.68 2.72 -12.51
CA LYS A 193 -27.78 3.32 -13.86
C LYS A 193 -26.73 4.41 -14.07
N MET A 194 -26.50 5.26 -13.06
CA MET A 194 -25.47 6.29 -13.12
C MET A 194 -24.06 5.71 -13.08
N LEU A 195 -23.80 4.68 -12.28
CA LEU A 195 -22.53 3.98 -12.24
C LEU A 195 -22.15 3.41 -13.62
N GLU A 196 -23.07 2.72 -14.29
CA GLU A 196 -22.82 2.17 -15.63
C GLU A 196 -22.56 3.25 -16.68
N LYS A 197 -23.22 4.40 -16.57
CA LYS A 197 -22.91 5.56 -17.41
C LYS A 197 -21.49 6.08 -17.16
N ILE A 198 -21.10 6.30 -15.90
CA ILE A 198 -19.74 6.76 -15.56
C ILE A 198 -18.69 5.74 -16.05
N LYS A 199 -18.95 4.43 -15.88
CA LYS A 199 -18.08 3.36 -16.41
C LYS A 199 -17.92 3.41 -17.92
N THR A 200 -19.01 3.66 -18.64
CA THR A 200 -18.98 3.75 -20.11
C THR A 200 -18.13 4.93 -20.58
N ASP A 201 -18.28 6.08 -19.91
CA ASP A 201 -17.63 7.34 -20.31
C ASP A 201 -16.15 7.38 -19.91
N TYR A 202 -15.77 6.82 -18.75
CA TYR A 202 -14.42 6.96 -18.18
C TYR A 202 -13.58 5.67 -18.16
N LYS A 203 -14.19 4.49 -18.29
CA LYS A 203 -13.53 3.17 -18.46
C LYS A 203 -12.29 2.99 -17.57
N GLU A 204 -11.10 2.97 -18.17
CA GLU A 204 -9.81 2.73 -17.52
C GLU A 204 -9.38 3.85 -16.56
N LYS A 205 -10.02 5.02 -16.64
CA LYS A 205 -9.82 6.14 -15.71
C LYS A 205 -10.67 6.00 -14.44
N MET A 206 -11.31 4.86 -14.19
CA MET A 206 -12.05 4.61 -12.95
C MET A 206 -11.27 3.72 -11.98
N PHE A 207 -11.46 3.97 -10.69
CA PHE A 207 -11.11 2.97 -9.69
C PHE A 207 -12.08 1.78 -9.75
N SER A 208 -11.56 0.59 -9.50
CA SER A 208 -12.35 -0.63 -9.37
C SER A 208 -13.12 -0.63 -8.05
N ASN A 209 -12.52 -0.06 -7.00
CA ASN A 209 -13.18 0.12 -5.71
C ASN A 209 -14.08 1.36 -5.70
N ILE A 210 -15.20 1.24 -4.99
CA ILE A 210 -16.17 2.32 -4.77
C ILE A 210 -16.37 2.53 -3.26
N ILE A 211 -16.68 3.76 -2.86
CA ILE A 211 -16.97 4.09 -1.46
C ILE A 211 -18.48 4.11 -1.26
N HIS A 212 -18.99 3.27 -0.37
CA HIS A 212 -20.41 3.18 -0.08
C HIS A 212 -20.85 4.24 0.92
N VAL A 213 -22.15 4.57 0.89
CA VAL A 213 -22.76 5.38 1.96
C VAL A 213 -22.55 4.66 3.29
N ASN A 214 -21.92 5.35 4.24
CA ASN A 214 -21.70 4.84 5.58
C ASN A 214 -21.79 5.98 6.61
N VAL A 215 -22.72 5.86 7.57
CA VAL A 215 -22.92 6.87 8.63
C VAL A 215 -21.70 7.04 9.52
N LYS A 216 -20.92 5.97 9.75
CA LYS A 216 -19.75 5.97 10.61
C LYS A 216 -18.62 6.85 10.08
N LEU A 217 -18.58 7.15 8.77
CA LEU A 217 -17.64 8.13 8.21
C LEU A 217 -17.90 9.54 8.77
N LYS A 218 -19.17 9.92 8.91
CA LYS A 218 -19.56 11.21 9.50
C LYS A 218 -19.36 11.21 11.01
N GLU A 219 -19.70 10.11 11.67
CA GLU A 219 -19.48 9.98 13.12
C GLU A 219 -17.98 10.04 13.47
N ALA A 220 -17.11 9.38 12.70
CA ALA A 220 -15.67 9.44 12.87
C ALA A 220 -15.15 10.88 12.75
N GLN A 221 -15.57 11.62 11.71
CA GLN A 221 -15.21 13.02 11.54
C GLN A 221 -15.69 13.90 12.71
N ASN A 222 -16.92 13.69 13.19
CA ASN A 222 -17.45 14.40 14.36
C ASN A 222 -16.69 14.07 15.65
N ALA A 223 -16.15 12.85 15.76
CA ALA A 223 -15.30 12.42 16.86
C ALA A 223 -13.84 12.90 16.72
N GLY A 224 -13.48 13.59 15.62
CA GLY A 224 -12.11 14.03 15.36
C GLY A 224 -11.17 12.90 14.97
N LEU A 225 -11.69 11.82 14.38
CA LEU A 225 -10.95 10.59 14.08
C LEU A 225 -11.13 10.19 12.61
N HIS A 226 -10.12 9.52 12.05
CA HIS A 226 -10.29 8.79 10.80
C HIS A 226 -10.99 7.44 11.04
N ILE A 227 -11.64 6.90 10.00
CA ILE A 227 -12.54 5.74 10.11
C ILE A 227 -11.84 4.49 10.64
N LEU A 228 -10.56 4.29 10.32
CA LEU A 228 -9.81 3.11 10.75
C LEU A 228 -9.56 3.09 12.27
N THR A 229 -9.46 4.25 12.91
CA THR A 229 -9.37 4.35 14.37
C THR A 229 -10.75 4.31 15.01
N TYR A 230 -11.74 4.97 14.39
CA TYR A 230 -13.10 5.00 14.91
C TYR A 230 -13.79 3.61 14.88
N ASP A 231 -13.78 2.95 13.72
CA ASP A 231 -14.31 1.59 13.54
C ASP A 231 -13.70 0.91 12.31
N LYS A 232 -12.62 0.15 12.51
CA LYS A 232 -11.93 -0.62 11.47
C LYS A 232 -12.77 -1.74 10.83
N TYR A 233 -13.87 -2.17 11.46
CA TYR A 233 -14.69 -3.29 10.95
C TYR A 233 -15.87 -2.83 10.09
N CYS A 234 -16.19 -1.53 10.10
CA CYS A 234 -17.28 -0.99 9.30
C CYS A 234 -16.98 -1.06 7.79
N ARG A 235 -18.03 -0.92 6.98
CA ARG A 235 -17.91 -0.93 5.52
C ARG A 235 -17.02 0.21 4.99
N GLY A 236 -17.16 1.42 5.53
CA GLY A 236 -16.34 2.56 5.09
C GLY A 236 -14.84 2.33 5.28
N ALA A 237 -14.44 1.73 6.41
CA ALA A 237 -13.05 1.33 6.65
C ALA A 237 -12.56 0.30 5.62
N LYS A 238 -13.37 -0.72 5.32
CA LYS A 238 -13.04 -1.74 4.32
C LYS A 238 -12.93 -1.17 2.91
N ASP A 239 -13.82 -0.25 2.54
CA ASP A 239 -13.82 0.41 1.24
C ASP A 239 -12.52 1.22 1.05
N TYR A 240 -12.15 2.08 2.02
CA TYR A 240 -10.91 2.85 1.94
C TYR A 240 -9.64 2.00 2.03
N PHE A 241 -9.65 0.93 2.83
CA PHE A 241 -8.55 -0.04 2.88
C PHE A 241 -8.36 -0.78 1.54
N SER A 242 -9.46 -1.08 0.83
CA SER A 242 -9.38 -1.71 -0.48
C SER A 242 -8.91 -0.73 -1.55
N LEU A 243 -9.37 0.52 -1.49
CA LEU A 243 -8.91 1.61 -2.35
C LEU A 243 -7.40 1.89 -2.16
N SER A 244 -6.89 1.92 -0.93
CA SER A 244 -5.47 2.13 -0.68
C SER A 244 -4.62 1.02 -1.28
N ARG A 245 -5.05 -0.25 -1.18
CA ARG A 245 -4.36 -1.36 -1.84
C ARG A 245 -4.36 -1.23 -3.35
N GLU A 246 -5.48 -0.84 -3.96
CA GLU A 246 -5.54 -0.59 -5.40
C GLU A 246 -4.51 0.49 -5.83
N ILE A 247 -4.41 1.59 -5.09
CA ILE A 247 -3.42 2.65 -5.36
C ILE A 247 -1.97 2.14 -5.19
N ILE A 248 -1.70 1.35 -4.15
CA ILE A 248 -0.38 0.78 -3.88
C ILE A 248 0.04 -0.21 -4.98
N THR A 249 -0.88 -1.04 -5.49
CA THR A 249 -0.56 -2.00 -6.57
C THR A 249 -0.17 -1.34 -7.89
N GLN A 250 -0.48 -0.05 -8.04
CA GLN A 250 -0.15 0.76 -9.21
C GLN A 250 1.12 1.58 -9.00
N GLU A 251 1.75 1.47 -7.82
CA GLU A 251 3.11 1.95 -7.70
C GLU A 251 3.94 1.29 -8.79
N PRO A 252 4.77 2.05 -9.53
CA PRO A 252 5.76 1.43 -10.37
C PRO A 252 6.51 0.46 -9.47
N SER A 253 6.48 -0.83 -9.81
CA SER A 253 7.39 -1.78 -9.19
C SER A 253 8.76 -1.11 -9.25
N PRO A 254 9.54 -1.08 -8.16
CA PRO A 254 10.92 -0.68 -8.31
C PRO A 254 11.45 -1.55 -9.45
N GLY A 255 11.72 -0.93 -10.60
CA GLY A 255 12.38 -1.63 -11.69
C GLY A 255 13.58 -2.33 -11.07
N PRO A 256 13.96 -3.53 -11.54
CA PRO A 256 15.07 -4.26 -10.94
C PRO A 256 16.21 -3.25 -10.73
N VAL A 257 16.61 -3.05 -9.47
CA VAL A 257 17.64 -2.08 -9.16
C VAL A 257 18.87 -2.56 -9.91
N ILE A 258 19.22 -1.89 -11.02
CA ILE A 258 20.47 -2.15 -11.72
C ILE A 258 21.56 -1.54 -10.83
N LEU A 259 21.88 -2.27 -9.77
CA LEU A 259 23.13 -2.09 -9.06
C LEU A 259 24.23 -2.42 -10.10
N PRO A 260 25.28 -1.59 -10.23
CA PRO A 260 26.45 -1.96 -11.02
C PRO A 260 26.87 -3.37 -10.63
N GLU A 261 27.18 -4.26 -11.59
CA GLU A 261 27.43 -5.69 -11.35
C GLU A 261 28.34 -5.95 -10.13
N LYS A 262 29.37 -5.13 -9.96
CA LYS A 262 30.31 -5.21 -8.83
C LYS A 262 29.68 -4.93 -7.46
N THR A 263 28.67 -4.07 -7.41
CA THR A 263 27.91 -3.75 -6.19
C THR A 263 26.86 -4.82 -5.92
N MET A 264 26.24 -5.41 -6.96
CA MET A 264 25.35 -6.56 -6.85
C MET A 264 26.08 -7.79 -6.33
N GLU A 265 27.24 -8.13 -6.86
CA GLU A 265 28.04 -9.27 -6.36
C GLU A 265 28.45 -9.10 -4.90
N LYS A 266 28.84 -7.88 -4.52
CA LYS A 266 29.26 -7.58 -3.14
C LYS A 266 28.07 -7.66 -2.17
N ARG A 267 26.93 -7.05 -2.52
CA ARG A 267 25.69 -7.13 -1.72
C ARG A 267 25.08 -8.52 -1.72
N MET A 268 25.09 -9.25 -2.84
CA MET A 268 24.67 -10.66 -2.88
C MET A 268 25.58 -11.53 -2.03
N LYS A 269 26.90 -11.32 -2.02
CA LYS A 269 27.81 -12.04 -1.12
C LYS A 269 27.57 -11.70 0.36
N GLU A 270 27.22 -10.46 0.68
CA GLU A 270 26.86 -10.03 2.04
C GLU A 270 25.49 -10.57 2.46
N ILE A 271 24.46 -10.49 1.61
CA ILE A 271 23.11 -11.00 1.84
C ILE A 271 23.11 -12.53 1.90
N LEU A 272 23.81 -13.24 1.01
CA LEU A 272 23.97 -14.69 1.09
C LEU A 272 24.75 -15.13 2.35
N LYS A 273 25.64 -14.28 2.88
CA LYS A 273 26.29 -14.51 4.18
C LYS A 273 25.34 -14.29 5.36
N GLU A 274 24.39 -13.35 5.26
CA GLU A 274 23.50 -12.95 6.35
C GLU A 274 22.13 -13.66 6.37
N THR A 275 21.62 -14.15 5.23
CA THR A 275 20.23 -14.67 5.11
C THR A 275 20.09 -16.14 4.69
N LEU A 276 21.18 -16.89 4.52
CA LEU A 276 21.05 -18.35 4.49
C LEU A 276 20.93 -18.85 5.93
N PRO A 277 19.78 -19.40 6.38
CA PRO A 277 19.82 -20.29 7.54
C PRO A 277 20.82 -21.39 7.20
N LYS A 278 21.72 -21.71 8.13
CA LYS A 278 22.63 -22.85 7.97
C LYS A 278 21.75 -24.11 7.92
N LEU A 279 21.32 -24.50 6.72
CA LEU A 279 20.67 -25.78 6.50
C LEU A 279 21.69 -26.85 6.88
N ASN A 280 21.42 -27.57 7.95
CA ASN A 280 22.22 -28.73 8.30
C ASN A 280 22.01 -29.77 7.21
N THR A 281 23.07 -30.05 6.47
CA THR A 281 23.05 -31.14 5.51
C THR A 281 23.22 -32.43 6.30
N ILE A 282 22.14 -33.17 6.44
CA ILE A 282 22.10 -34.45 7.13
C ILE A 282 22.27 -35.54 6.08
N THR A 283 23.18 -36.47 6.36
CA THR A 283 23.41 -37.61 5.49
C THR A 283 22.80 -38.83 6.16
N LEU A 284 21.81 -39.43 5.52
CA LEU A 284 21.23 -40.70 5.95
C LEU A 284 21.72 -41.80 5.03
N THR A 285 22.17 -42.89 5.63
CA THR A 285 22.84 -43.98 4.92
C THR A 285 22.35 -45.33 5.42
N VAL A 286 22.06 -46.25 4.49
CA VAL A 286 21.70 -47.63 4.81
C VAL A 286 22.53 -48.62 3.97
N LYS A 287 22.97 -49.71 4.58
CA LYS A 287 23.70 -50.79 3.88
C LYS A 287 22.71 -51.80 3.33
N ALA A 288 22.64 -51.91 2.01
CA ALA A 288 21.78 -52.85 1.31
C ALA A 288 22.43 -53.29 -0.02
N PRO A 289 23.43 -54.17 0.04
CA PRO A 289 24.29 -54.49 -1.11
C PRO A 289 23.59 -55.22 -2.25
N GLY A 290 22.45 -55.88 -2.00
CA GLY A 290 21.66 -56.59 -3.00
C GLY A 290 20.38 -55.86 -3.44
N ALA A 291 20.12 -54.66 -2.93
CA ALA A 291 18.89 -53.93 -3.26
C ALA A 291 18.96 -53.35 -4.68
N LYS A 292 17.82 -53.33 -5.39
CA LYS A 292 17.72 -52.72 -6.72
C LYS A 292 17.39 -51.25 -6.62
N GLU A 293 16.48 -50.89 -5.70
CA GLU A 293 16.10 -49.50 -5.44
C GLU A 293 15.90 -49.26 -3.95
N VAL A 294 16.40 -48.12 -3.49
CA VAL A 294 16.17 -47.65 -2.12
C VAL A 294 15.67 -46.23 -2.15
N TYR A 295 14.60 -45.97 -1.39
CA TYR A 295 14.00 -44.66 -1.22
C TYR A 295 14.01 -44.27 0.26
N LEU A 296 14.04 -42.97 0.52
CA LEU A 296 13.95 -42.39 1.84
C LEU A 296 12.64 -41.62 1.97
N ALA A 297 11.74 -42.08 2.83
CA ALA A 297 10.42 -41.49 3.01
C ALA A 297 10.24 -41.04 4.47
N GLY A 298 9.68 -39.84 4.65
CA GLY A 298 9.46 -39.26 5.96
C GLY A 298 8.63 -37.99 5.91
N GLU A 299 8.50 -37.30 7.04
CA GLU A 299 7.69 -36.09 7.15
C GLU A 299 8.18 -34.97 6.22
N PHE A 300 9.49 -34.89 5.96
CA PHE A 300 10.10 -33.88 5.10
C PHE A 300 9.75 -34.02 3.61
N ASN A 301 9.27 -35.18 3.17
CA ASN A 301 8.77 -35.39 1.80
C ASN A 301 7.34 -35.92 1.76
N ASN A 302 6.60 -35.77 2.87
CA ASN A 302 5.22 -36.27 3.02
C ASN A 302 5.09 -37.77 2.68
N TRP A 303 6.08 -38.58 3.03
CA TRP A 303 6.10 -40.03 2.81
C TRP A 303 5.97 -40.47 1.35
N LYS A 304 6.32 -39.59 0.39
CA LYS A 304 6.24 -39.88 -1.04
C LYS A 304 7.46 -40.65 -1.54
N LEU A 305 7.20 -41.62 -2.43
CA LEU A 305 8.21 -42.41 -3.13
C LEU A 305 8.32 -41.91 -4.58
N ASP A 306 9.03 -40.81 -4.76
CA ASP A 306 9.33 -40.21 -6.06
C ASP A 306 10.84 -40.21 -6.37
N GLU A 307 11.24 -39.75 -7.55
CA GLU A 307 12.64 -39.65 -7.94
C GLU A 307 13.48 -38.82 -6.95
N ASN A 308 12.89 -37.82 -6.30
CA ASN A 308 13.58 -36.98 -5.33
C ASN A 308 13.86 -37.73 -4.02
N SER A 309 13.04 -38.70 -3.66
CA SER A 309 13.23 -39.57 -2.49
C SER A 309 14.20 -40.74 -2.72
N ARG A 310 14.57 -41.03 -3.98
CA ARG A 310 15.50 -42.11 -4.33
C ARG A 310 16.89 -41.85 -3.78
N MET A 311 17.50 -42.87 -3.17
CA MET A 311 18.86 -42.81 -2.61
C MET A 311 19.92 -43.16 -3.65
N GLU A 312 21.12 -42.64 -3.48
CA GLU A 312 22.26 -42.89 -4.37
C GLU A 312 23.06 -44.11 -3.89
N GLN A 313 23.36 -45.04 -4.80
CA GLN A 313 24.08 -46.26 -4.49
C GLN A 313 25.59 -46.09 -4.72
N THR A 314 26.40 -46.49 -3.74
CA THR A 314 27.85 -46.61 -3.89
C THR A 314 28.33 -47.82 -3.09
N ASN A 315 28.93 -48.81 -3.76
CA ASN A 315 29.51 -50.02 -3.16
C ASN A 315 28.58 -50.74 -2.16
N GLY A 316 27.30 -50.88 -2.51
CA GLY A 316 26.30 -51.57 -1.68
C GLY A 316 25.76 -50.75 -0.49
N CYS A 317 26.12 -49.48 -0.41
CA CYS A 317 25.57 -48.52 0.54
C CYS A 317 24.71 -47.49 -0.21
N TRP A 318 23.57 -47.16 0.37
CA TRP A 318 22.62 -46.20 -0.18
C TRP A 318 22.61 -44.95 0.68
N THR A 319 22.83 -43.78 0.06
CA THR A 319 22.98 -42.51 0.78
C THR A 319 22.06 -41.44 0.22
N LYS A 320 21.52 -40.60 1.11
CA LYS A 320 20.79 -39.39 0.73
C LYS A 320 21.20 -38.23 1.61
N HIS A 321 21.46 -37.10 0.98
CA HIS A 321 21.73 -35.84 1.65
C HIS A 321 20.44 -35.01 1.69
N LEU A 322 20.00 -34.67 2.90
CA LEU A 322 18.82 -33.84 3.13
C LEU A 322 19.25 -32.50 3.74
N LYS A 323 18.60 -31.43 3.29
CA LYS A 323 18.70 -30.11 3.90
C LYS A 323 17.42 -29.87 4.66
N LEU A 324 17.47 -30.01 5.98
CA LEU A 324 16.31 -29.87 6.85
C LEU A 324 16.51 -28.71 7.82
N ASP A 325 15.42 -28.03 8.13
CA ASP A 325 15.38 -27.04 9.20
C ASP A 325 15.50 -27.74 10.57
N LYS A 326 15.74 -26.94 11.61
CA LYS A 326 15.77 -27.43 13.00
C LYS A 326 14.41 -28.03 13.37
N GLY A 327 14.39 -29.29 13.79
CA GLY A 327 13.16 -29.99 14.12
C GLY A 327 13.39 -31.47 14.39
N SER A 328 12.30 -32.17 14.72
CA SER A 328 12.28 -33.62 14.88
C SER A 328 11.41 -34.20 13.76
N TYR A 329 11.97 -35.12 12.98
CA TYR A 329 11.34 -35.68 11.79
C TYR A 329 11.28 -37.20 11.87
N ARG A 330 10.14 -37.79 11.49
CA ARG A 330 10.00 -39.23 11.32
C ARG A 330 10.36 -39.67 9.91
N TYR A 331 11.06 -40.79 9.78
CA TYR A 331 11.44 -41.37 8.49
C TYR A 331 11.61 -42.89 8.54
N ARG A 332 11.62 -43.50 7.35
CA ARG A 332 11.93 -44.90 7.08
C ARG A 332 12.64 -45.04 5.74
N PHE A 333 13.39 -46.13 5.59
CA PHE A 333 13.88 -46.54 4.27
C PHE A 333 12.85 -47.47 3.61
N VAL A 334 12.74 -47.39 2.29
CA VAL A 334 11.97 -48.33 1.48
C VAL A 334 12.94 -49.05 0.57
N ILE A 335 13.24 -50.30 0.89
CA ILE A 335 14.19 -51.14 0.15
C ILE A 335 13.39 -52.14 -0.68
N ASP A 336 13.44 -52.01 -2.01
CA ASP A 336 12.70 -52.85 -2.96
C ASP A 336 11.20 -53.02 -2.58
N GLY A 337 10.58 -51.91 -2.14
CA GLY A 337 9.17 -51.85 -1.74
C GLY A 337 8.89 -52.19 -0.26
N ASN A 338 9.90 -52.66 0.49
CA ASN A 338 9.74 -52.99 1.91
C ASN A 338 10.13 -51.81 2.80
N TRP A 339 9.20 -51.41 3.67
CA TRP A 339 9.43 -50.34 4.64
C TRP A 339 10.22 -50.85 5.83
N ILE A 340 11.39 -50.27 6.08
CA ILE A 340 12.26 -50.64 7.19
C ILE A 340 12.58 -49.42 8.05
N GLU A 341 12.75 -49.63 9.34
CA GLU A 341 13.37 -48.63 10.21
C GLU A 341 14.88 -48.55 9.92
N ASP A 342 15.48 -47.41 10.25
CA ASP A 342 16.91 -47.23 10.18
C ASP A 342 17.61 -48.14 11.22
N PRO A 343 18.36 -49.17 10.79
CA PRO A 343 18.95 -50.16 11.70
C PRO A 343 20.04 -49.58 12.59
N VAL A 344 20.60 -48.42 12.22
CA VAL A 344 21.70 -47.78 12.96
C VAL A 344 21.22 -46.59 13.80
N ASN A 345 19.94 -46.23 13.70
CA ASN A 345 19.34 -45.18 14.53
C ASN A 345 18.60 -45.78 15.73
N PRO A 346 19.10 -45.62 16.96
CA PRO A 346 18.46 -46.16 18.16
C PRO A 346 17.16 -45.41 18.53
N LEU A 347 16.91 -44.22 17.98
CA LEU A 347 15.72 -43.42 18.25
C LEU A 347 14.59 -43.79 17.31
N ASN A 348 13.48 -44.28 17.88
CA ASN A 348 12.28 -44.63 17.14
C ASN A 348 11.01 -44.27 17.92
N ARG A 349 9.90 -44.15 17.19
CA ARG A 349 8.57 -43.89 17.76
C ARG A 349 7.53 -44.82 17.13
N LEU A 350 6.61 -45.33 17.94
CA LEU A 350 5.48 -46.11 17.45
C LEU A 350 4.58 -45.25 16.55
N ASN A 351 4.28 -45.78 15.38
CA ASN A 351 3.33 -45.19 14.44
C ASN A 351 1.92 -45.76 14.63
N PRO A 352 0.88 -45.11 14.07
CA PRO A 352 -0.52 -45.54 14.23
C PRO A 352 -0.84 -46.94 13.70
N TYR A 353 0.08 -47.55 12.92
CA TYR A 353 -0.08 -48.87 12.31
C TYR A 353 0.66 -49.97 13.07
N GLY A 354 1.14 -49.67 14.29
CA GLY A 354 1.81 -50.64 15.17
C GLY A 354 3.26 -50.96 14.80
N SER A 355 3.84 -50.27 13.82
CA SER A 355 5.27 -50.36 13.48
C SER A 355 6.03 -49.14 14.00
N LYS A 356 7.36 -49.16 13.91
CA LYS A 356 8.22 -48.07 14.40
C LYS A 356 8.72 -47.23 13.23
N ASP A 357 8.71 -45.91 13.41
CA ASP A 357 9.38 -44.95 12.54
C ASP A 357 10.67 -44.49 13.22
N SER A 358 11.75 -44.33 12.45
CA SER A 358 13.01 -43.77 12.97
C SER A 358 12.88 -42.26 13.16
N LEU A 359 13.46 -41.75 14.24
CA LEU A 359 13.39 -40.34 14.61
C LEU A 359 14.71 -39.64 14.29
N LEU A 360 14.64 -38.59 13.47
CA LEU A 360 15.75 -37.71 13.14
C LEU A 360 15.61 -36.39 13.90
N GLU A 361 16.53 -36.09 14.80
CA GLU A 361 16.58 -34.79 15.49
C GLU A 361 17.65 -33.88 14.87
N VAL A 362 17.22 -32.75 14.35
CA VAL A 362 18.09 -31.73 13.75
C VAL A 362 18.34 -30.65 14.78
N SER A 363 19.42 -30.77 15.53
CA SER A 363 19.74 -29.87 16.64
C SER A 363 20.98 -29.00 16.36
N LYS A 364 20.86 -28.02 15.44
CA LYS A 364 21.61 -26.74 15.52
C LYS A 364 21.19 -25.74 14.48
#